data_AF-A0A4P6X7M0-F1
#
_entry.id   AF-A0A4P6X7M0-F1
#
_cell.length_a   1.000
_cell.length_b   1.000
_cell.length_c   1.000
_cell.angle_alpha   90.00
_cell.angle_beta   90.00
_cell.angle_gamma   90.00
#
_symmetry.space_group_name_H-M   'P 1'
#
loop_
_entity.id
_entity.type
_entity.pdbx_description
1 polymer ?
#
loop_
_entity_poly.entity_id
_entity_poly.type
_entity_poly.pdbx_seq_one_letter_code
_entity_poly.pdbx_strand_id
1 'polypeptide(L)'
;MSMAQILRLKPAFTDEQAQALAGLFDEEIATKRDLEALRIAAKTDLDAVKFELKASLEAVKAELKTDIEKLHLKVQRDIKGTEAKLVTWVVGQGAATIGILFALLHFFGK
;
A
#
# COMPACT_ATOMS: atom_id res chain seq x y z
N MET A 1 22.24 -40.43 -0.26
CA MET A 1 23.59 -40.92 -0.60
C MET A 1 23.50 -41.72 -1.90
N SER A 2 24.55 -41.81 -2.71
CA SER A 2 24.53 -42.63 -3.94
C SER A 2 24.54 -44.12 -3.58
N MET A 3 23.85 -44.97 -4.34
CA MET A 3 23.87 -46.45 -4.22
C MET A 3 25.29 -47.03 -4.08
N ALA A 4 26.28 -46.33 -4.64
CA ALA A 4 27.70 -46.64 -4.52
C ALA A 4 28.26 -46.55 -3.08
N GLN A 5 27.67 -45.73 -2.20
CA GLN A 5 28.08 -45.58 -0.80
C GLN A 5 27.50 -46.69 0.09
N ILE A 6 26.30 -47.17 -0.24
CA ILE A 6 25.63 -48.30 0.42
C ILE A 6 26.37 -49.61 0.11
N LEU A 7 26.77 -49.81 -1.16
CA LEU A 7 27.62 -50.92 -1.59
C LEU A 7 29.00 -50.95 -0.90
N ARG A 8 29.49 -49.81 -0.40
CA ARG A 8 30.76 -49.72 0.32
C ARG A 8 30.66 -50.19 1.78
N LEU A 9 29.45 -50.29 2.32
CA LEU A 9 29.15 -50.77 3.68
C LEU A 9 28.85 -52.28 3.75
N LYS A 10 28.75 -52.97 2.61
CA LYS A 10 28.50 -54.41 2.51
C LYS A 10 29.40 -55.33 3.35
N PRO A 11 30.71 -55.07 3.55
CA PRO A 11 31.51 -55.93 4.44
C PRO A 11 31.16 -55.77 5.94
N ALA A 12 30.35 -54.78 6.32
CA ALA A 12 29.99 -54.47 7.71
C ALA A 12 28.49 -54.67 8.04
N PHE A 13 27.62 -54.92 7.05
CA PHE A 13 26.16 -55.04 7.21
C PHE A 13 25.60 -56.20 6.38
N THR A 14 24.57 -56.89 6.88
CA THR A 14 23.83 -57.90 6.09
C THR A 14 22.94 -57.25 5.03
N ASP A 15 22.55 -57.98 3.99
CA ASP A 15 21.69 -57.46 2.91
C ASP A 15 20.34 -56.91 3.44
N GLU A 16 19.78 -57.52 4.49
CA GLU A 16 18.57 -57.07 5.19
C GLU A 16 18.78 -55.73 5.91
N GLN A 17 19.94 -55.53 6.55
CA GLN A 17 20.26 -54.27 7.22
C GLN A 17 20.50 -53.14 6.21
N ALA A 18 21.09 -53.44 5.05
CA ALA A 18 21.27 -52.47 3.98
C ALA A 18 19.94 -52.03 3.36
N GLN A 19 18.99 -52.96 3.19
CA GLN A 19 17.63 -52.64 2.73
C GLN A 19 16.83 -51.84 3.76
N ALA A 20 16.89 -52.22 5.04
CA ALA A 20 16.22 -51.48 6.11
C ALA A 20 16.73 -50.04 6.21
N LEU A 21 18.06 -49.85 6.11
CA LEU A 21 18.67 -48.52 6.11
C LEU A 21 18.30 -47.72 4.87
N ALA A 22 18.27 -48.34 3.68
CA ALA A 22 17.85 -47.68 2.45
C ALA A 22 16.39 -47.20 2.52
N GLY A 23 15.47 -48.03 3.02
CA GLY A 23 14.08 -47.64 3.22
C GLY A 23 13.93 -46.44 4.15
N LEU A 24 14.68 -46.42 5.26
CA LEU A 24 14.68 -45.30 6.20
C LEU A 24 15.22 -44.00 5.58
N PHE A 25 16.23 -44.09 4.71
CA PHE A 25 16.76 -42.95 3.96
C PHE A 25 15.81 -42.41 2.89
N ASP A 26 15.01 -43.27 2.26
CA ASP A 26 14.03 -42.87 1.25
C ASP A 26 12.76 -42.26 1.86
N GLU A 27 12.35 -42.71 3.04
CA GLU A 27 11.12 -42.21 3.70
C GLU A 27 11.35 -41.02 4.64
N GLU A 28 12.42 -40.99 5.44
CA GLU A 28 12.54 -40.01 6.53
C GLU A 28 13.50 -38.84 6.24
N ILE A 29 14.27 -38.89 5.15
CA ILE A 29 15.37 -37.93 4.94
C ILE A 29 15.14 -37.04 3.73
N ALA A 30 15.01 -35.74 4.01
CA ALA A 30 15.01 -34.71 2.98
C ALA A 30 16.33 -34.75 2.18
N THR A 31 16.20 -34.88 0.87
CA THR A 31 17.34 -34.92 -0.05
C THR A 31 17.80 -33.50 -0.41
N LYS A 32 18.97 -33.40 -1.05
CA LYS A 32 19.44 -32.13 -1.62
C LYS A 32 18.46 -31.56 -2.65
N ARG A 33 17.69 -32.41 -3.34
CA ARG A 33 16.70 -31.95 -4.33
C ARG A 33 15.52 -31.29 -3.63
N ASP A 34 15.07 -31.84 -2.51
CA ASP A 34 13.98 -31.26 -1.70
C ASP A 34 14.38 -29.91 -1.14
N LEU A 35 15.63 -29.79 -0.67
CA LEU A 35 16.18 -28.53 -0.17
C LEU A 35 16.29 -27.46 -1.27
N GLU A 36 16.70 -27.84 -2.48
CA GLU A 36 16.77 -26.91 -3.61
C GLU A 36 15.36 -26.52 -4.09
N ALA A 37 14.41 -27.45 -4.10
CA ALA A 37 13.01 -27.17 -4.41
C ALA A 37 12.41 -26.17 -3.42
N LEU A 38 12.62 -26.39 -2.11
CA LEU A 38 12.22 -25.44 -1.05
C LEU A 38 12.90 -24.08 -1.20
N ARG A 39 14.19 -24.05 -1.56
CA ARG A 39 14.91 -22.79 -1.81
C ARG A 39 14.33 -22.01 -2.97
N ILE A 40 13.96 -22.68 -4.05
CA ILE A 40 13.33 -22.08 -5.23
C ILE A 40 11.95 -21.55 -4.84
N ALA A 41 11.11 -22.37 -4.20
CA ALA A 41 9.79 -21.98 -3.74
C ALA A 41 9.85 -20.74 -2.83
N ALA A 42 10.71 -20.75 -1.81
CA ALA A 42 10.87 -19.63 -0.89
C ALA A 42 11.34 -18.34 -1.59
N LYS A 43 12.20 -18.45 -2.63
CA LYS A 43 12.59 -17.29 -3.44
C LYS A 43 11.43 -16.76 -4.26
N THR A 44 10.66 -17.64 -4.89
CA THR A 44 9.49 -17.27 -5.68
C THR A 44 8.45 -16.58 -4.81
N ASP A 45 8.15 -17.12 -3.62
CA ASP A 45 7.22 -16.51 -2.66
C ASP A 45 7.71 -15.13 -2.21
N LEU A 46 9.01 -15.01 -1.91
CA LEU A 46 9.59 -13.72 -1.53
C LEU A 46 9.47 -12.67 -2.64
N ASP A 47 9.73 -13.07 -3.89
CA ASP A 47 9.64 -12.16 -5.03
C ASP A 47 8.18 -11.79 -5.36
N ALA A 48 7.24 -12.71 -5.17
CA ALA A 48 5.80 -12.42 -5.25
C ALA A 48 5.38 -11.37 -4.21
N VAL A 49 5.75 -11.56 -2.94
CA VAL A 49 5.46 -10.61 -1.86
C VAL A 49 6.09 -9.24 -2.13
N LYS A 50 7.33 -9.18 -2.64
CA LYS A 50 7.95 -7.90 -3.03
C LYS A 50 7.19 -7.19 -4.14
N PHE A 51 6.69 -7.94 -5.12
CA PHE A 51 5.90 -7.37 -6.22
C PHE A 51 4.57 -6.82 -5.71
N GLU A 52 3.86 -7.59 -4.88
CA GLU A 52 2.60 -7.16 -4.25
C GLU A 52 2.76 -5.91 -3.39
N LEU A 53 3.81 -5.86 -2.56
CA LEU A 53 4.13 -4.69 -1.75
C LEU A 53 4.42 -3.46 -2.61
N LYS A 54 5.18 -3.63 -3.70
CA LYS A 54 5.47 -2.53 -4.63
C LYS A 54 4.19 -2.03 -5.32
N ALA A 55 3.34 -2.94 -5.78
CA ALA A 55 2.06 -2.58 -6.40
C ALA A 55 1.14 -1.85 -5.41
N SER A 56 1.04 -2.35 -4.17
CA SER A 56 0.25 -1.72 -3.10
C SER A 56 0.76 -0.32 -2.77
N LEU A 57 2.10 -0.14 -2.69
CA LEU A 57 2.70 1.16 -2.44
C LEU A 57 2.39 2.18 -3.56
N GLU A 58 2.48 1.76 -4.83
CA GLU A 58 2.15 2.64 -5.95
C GLU A 58 0.65 2.97 -6.00
N ALA A 59 -0.23 2.03 -5.63
CA ALA A 59 -1.65 2.29 -5.50
C ALA A 59 -1.95 3.36 -4.43
N VAL A 60 -1.38 3.20 -3.23
CA VAL A 60 -1.54 4.18 -2.14
C VAL A 60 -0.99 5.56 -2.52
N LYS A 61 0.16 5.63 -3.22
CA LYS A 61 0.68 6.90 -3.72
C LYS A 61 -0.27 7.58 -4.70
N ALA A 62 -0.86 6.83 -5.62
CA ALA A 62 -1.81 7.35 -6.61
C ALA A 62 -3.09 7.87 -5.94
N GLU A 63 -3.60 7.13 -4.95
CA GLU A 63 -4.76 7.52 -4.15
C GLU A 63 -4.47 8.82 -3.37
N LEU A 64 -3.35 8.88 -2.64
CA LEU A 64 -2.96 10.07 -1.89
C LEU A 64 -2.76 11.29 -2.79
N LYS A 65 -2.17 11.12 -3.97
CA LYS A 65 -2.03 12.22 -4.94
C LYS A 65 -3.39 12.75 -5.37
N THR A 66 -4.31 11.85 -5.70
CA THR A 66 -5.68 12.20 -6.10
C THR A 66 -6.42 12.93 -4.99
N ASP A 67 -6.27 12.49 -3.74
CA ASP A 67 -6.94 13.11 -2.60
C ASP A 67 -6.35 14.48 -2.24
N ILE A 68 -5.03 14.66 -2.38
CA ILE A 68 -4.40 15.98 -2.27
C ILE A 68 -4.93 16.93 -3.35
N GLU A 69 -5.06 16.50 -4.60
CA GLU A 69 -5.62 17.32 -5.69
C GLU A 69 -7.08 17.70 -5.41
N LYS A 70 -7.91 16.75 -4.94
CA LYS A 70 -9.29 17.03 -4.53
C LYS A 70 -9.36 18.04 -3.38
N LEU A 71 -8.52 17.88 -2.36
CA LEU A 71 -8.45 18.81 -1.23
C LEU A 71 -8.03 20.21 -1.69
N HIS A 72 -7.04 20.31 -2.57
CA HIS A 72 -6.60 21.59 -3.14
C HIS A 72 -7.73 22.31 -3.87
N LEU A 73 -8.47 21.60 -4.74
CA LEU A 73 -9.62 22.14 -5.46
C LEU A 73 -10.76 22.55 -4.51
N LYS A 74 -11.01 21.77 -3.46
CA LYS A 74 -12.02 22.09 -2.44
C LYS A 74 -11.66 23.38 -1.71
N VAL A 75 -10.43 23.49 -1.22
CA VAL A 75 -9.95 24.69 -0.51
C VAL A 75 -10.01 25.93 -1.42
N GLN A 76 -9.58 25.83 -2.68
CA GLN A 76 -9.70 26.95 -3.63
C GLN A 76 -11.16 27.39 -3.82
N ARG A 77 -12.09 26.43 -3.93
CA ARG A 77 -13.52 26.72 -4.08
C ARG A 77 -14.08 27.41 -2.84
N ASP A 78 -13.72 26.92 -1.66
CA ASP A 78 -14.18 27.46 -0.38
C ASP A 78 -13.65 28.88 -0.16
N ILE A 79 -12.40 29.15 -0.52
CA ILE A 79 -11.81 30.50 -0.51
C ILE A 79 -12.59 31.43 -1.44
N LYS A 80 -12.75 31.07 -2.72
CA LYS A 80 -13.50 31.90 -3.69
C LYS A 80 -14.95 32.15 -3.24
N GLY A 81 -15.59 31.13 -2.68
CA GLY A 81 -16.94 31.26 -2.12
C GLY A 81 -16.99 32.21 -0.92
N THR A 82 -15.96 32.19 -0.08
CA THR A 82 -15.83 33.11 1.07
C THR A 82 -15.58 34.54 0.60
N GLU A 83 -14.68 34.75 -0.36
CA GLU A 83 -14.41 36.06 -0.97
C GLU A 83 -15.68 36.67 -1.57
N ALA A 84 -16.45 35.89 -2.35
CA ALA A 84 -17.70 36.36 -2.94
C ALA A 84 -18.75 36.76 -1.88
N LYS A 85 -18.88 35.98 -0.81
CA LYS A 85 -19.76 36.30 0.32
C LYS A 85 -19.32 37.59 1.02
N LEU A 86 -18.02 37.76 1.25
CA LEU A 86 -17.47 38.96 1.89
C LEU A 86 -17.74 40.20 1.03
N VAL A 87 -17.48 40.14 -0.28
CA VAL A 87 -17.79 41.24 -1.21
C VAL A 87 -19.27 41.60 -1.15
N THR A 88 -20.15 40.61 -1.23
CA THR A 88 -21.61 40.81 -1.17
C THR A 88 -22.02 41.48 0.14
N TRP A 89 -21.45 41.03 1.27
CA TRP A 89 -21.73 41.59 2.58
C TRP A 89 -21.26 43.05 2.71
N VAL A 90 -20.03 43.35 2.27
CA VAL A 90 -19.47 44.72 2.30
C VAL A 90 -20.29 45.67 1.42
N VAL A 91 -20.65 45.24 0.21
CA VAL A 91 -21.51 46.05 -0.69
C VAL A 91 -22.87 46.29 -0.06
N GLY A 92 -23.48 45.28 0.56
CA GLY A 92 -24.75 45.41 1.27
C GLY A 92 -24.68 46.41 2.42
N GLN A 93 -23.63 46.36 3.25
CA GLN A 93 -23.40 47.32 4.33
C GLN A 93 -23.15 48.74 3.81
N GLY A 94 -22.39 48.89 2.73
CA GLY A 94 -22.16 50.18 2.08
C GLY A 94 -23.45 50.81 1.58
N ALA A 95 -24.29 50.04 0.87
CA ALA A 95 -25.60 50.49 0.41
C ALA A 95 -26.53 50.88 1.57
N ALA A 96 -26.55 50.10 2.66
CA ALA A 96 -27.33 50.41 3.86
C ALA A 96 -26.88 51.75 4.48
N THR A 97 -25.57 51.97 4.61
CA THR A 97 -25.00 53.20 5.17
C THR A 97 -25.35 54.42 4.31
N ILE A 98 -25.23 54.30 2.98
CA ILE A 98 -25.62 55.36 2.03
C ILE A 98 -27.12 55.68 2.16
N GLY A 99 -27.97 54.65 2.26
CA GLY A 99 -29.41 54.83 2.45
C GLY A 99 -29.76 55.59 3.74
N ILE A 100 -29.09 55.27 4.84
CA ILE A 100 -29.25 55.97 6.13
C ILE A 100 -28.85 57.44 6.00
N LEU A 101 -27.68 57.72 5.40
CA LEU A 101 -27.20 59.10 5.19
C LEU A 101 -28.20 59.92 4.36
N PHE A 102 -28.73 59.34 3.27
CA PHE A 102 -29.72 60.00 2.43
C PHE A 102 -31.02 60.30 3.20
N ALA A 103 -31.51 59.36 3.99
CA ALA A 103 -32.71 59.55 4.80
C ALA A 103 -32.54 60.66 5.84
N LEU A 104 -31.37 60.73 6.50
CA LEU A 104 -31.04 61.79 7.45
C LEU A 104 -30.98 63.16 6.76
N LEU A 105 -30.30 63.27 5.60
CA LEU A 105 -30.24 64.52 4.83
C LEU A 105 -31.63 64.99 4.40
N HIS A 106 -32.52 64.10 3.99
CA HIS A 106 -33.89 64.45 3.62
C HIS A 106 -34.74 64.89 4.82
N PHE A 107 -34.53 64.30 5.99
CA PHE A 107 -35.28 64.62 7.20
C PHE A 107 -34.85 65.98 7.80
N PHE A 108 -33.55 66.27 7.83
CA PHE A 108 -33.00 67.50 8.42
C PHE A 108 -32.78 68.64 7.42
N GLY A 109 -32.78 68.37 6.12
CA GLY A 109 -32.66 69.37 5.05
C GLY A 109 -33.99 69.92 4.53
N LYS A 110 -35.11 69.58 5.19
CA LYS A 110 -36.40 70.26 5.05
C LYS A 110 -36.46 71.48 5.96
#